data_AF-A0AAE1LPV9-F1
#
_entry.id   AF-A0AAE1LPV9-F1
#
_cell.length_a   1.000
_cell.length_b   1.000
_cell.length_c   1.000
_cell.angle_alpha   90.00
_cell.angle_beta   90.00
_cell.angle_gamma   90.00
#
_symmetry.space_group_name_H-M   'P 1'
#
loop_
_entity.id
_entity.type
_entity.pdbx_description
1 polymer ?
#
loop_
_entity_poly.entity_id
_entity_poly.type
_entity_poly.pdbx_seq_one_letter_code
_entity_poly.pdbx_strand_id
1 'polypeptide(L)'
;MYVMASIRFGLKKTHRYLEPGHTQMQCDAMHARIETHMKNTDVFSPSQWIAAMKTAKVNKPKYIVKEMSQEELFDFTDLASYQEWSKLKTSEFREVVIIGNEPGFISFKTHFDKESIAKQIIKPKRGRPVNWKTIALKRKYPQLFPVREDVLKGLQELCESGAIPPEHSSFYSEFLPSLTQQQHGPAVVDPPASDVSDTGSDEELSSESEGNESDNFNSE
;
A
#
# COMPACT_ATOMS: atom_id res chain seq x y z
N MET A 1 -3.19 9.29 -7.88
CA MET A 1 -3.56 10.21 -6.78
C MET A 1 -2.89 11.59 -6.90
N TYR A 2 -1.56 11.71 -6.85
CA TYR A 2 -0.84 13.01 -6.83
C TYR A 2 -1.13 13.94 -8.01
N VAL A 3 -1.30 13.39 -9.22
CA VAL A 3 -1.69 14.15 -10.42
C VAL A 3 -3.03 14.87 -10.21
N MET A 4 -4.05 14.16 -9.71
CA MET A 4 -5.37 14.74 -9.44
C MET A 4 -5.28 15.82 -8.36
N ALA A 5 -4.61 15.52 -7.23
CA ALA A 5 -4.47 16.49 -6.14
C ALA A 5 -3.77 17.77 -6.62
N SER A 6 -2.72 17.63 -7.43
CA SER A 6 -2.00 18.78 -7.99
C SER A 6 -2.93 19.63 -8.87
N ILE A 7 -3.68 19.02 -9.79
CA ILE A 7 -4.60 19.74 -10.68
C ILE A 7 -5.76 20.40 -9.92
N ARG A 8 -6.36 19.68 -8.98
CA ARG A 8 -7.54 20.14 -8.23
C ARG A 8 -7.23 21.31 -7.32
N PHE A 9 -6.07 21.29 -6.67
CA PHE A 9 -5.67 22.30 -5.69
C PHE A 9 -4.63 23.31 -6.23
N GLY A 10 -4.28 23.23 -7.52
CA GLY A 10 -3.27 24.11 -8.13
C GLY A 10 -1.87 23.95 -7.52
N LEU A 11 -1.54 22.75 -7.03
CA LEU A 11 -0.28 22.50 -6.31
C LEU A 11 0.83 22.10 -7.27
N LYS A 12 2.06 22.48 -6.93
CA LYS A 12 3.28 21.89 -7.48
C LYS A 12 3.77 20.80 -6.54
N LYS A 13 3.94 19.57 -7.04
CA LYS A 13 4.49 18.45 -6.26
C LYS A 13 5.76 17.93 -6.92
N THR A 14 6.79 17.72 -6.12
CA THR A 14 8.09 17.21 -6.56
C THR A 14 8.39 15.96 -5.74
N HIS A 15 8.63 14.86 -6.44
CA HIS A 15 9.07 13.60 -5.87
C HIS A 15 10.50 13.37 -6.31
N ARG A 16 11.42 13.23 -5.36
CA ARG A 16 12.81 12.88 -5.61
C ARG A 16 13.05 11.45 -5.14
N TYR A 17 13.68 10.67 -5.98
CA TYR A 17 14.02 9.28 -5.75
C TYR A 17 15.54 9.18 -5.62
N LEU A 18 16.00 8.61 -4.51
CA LEU A 18 17.41 8.38 -4.28
C LEU A 18 17.91 7.18 -5.09
N GLU A 19 19.22 7.10 -5.26
CA GLU A 19 19.85 5.96 -5.91
C GLU A 19 19.76 4.70 -5.02
N PRO A 20 19.72 3.49 -5.62
CA PRO A 20 19.72 2.24 -4.86
C PRO A 20 20.91 2.20 -3.89
N GLY A 21 20.67 1.91 -2.61
CA GLY A 21 21.73 1.78 -1.59
C GLY A 21 21.82 2.90 -0.54
N HIS A 22 21.05 3.99 -0.69
CA HIS A 22 21.07 5.13 0.25
C HIS A 22 19.70 5.54 0.79
N THR A 23 18.76 4.60 0.91
CA THR A 23 17.40 4.87 1.36
C THR A 23 17.29 4.84 2.89
N GLN A 24 17.44 5.99 3.54
CA GLN A 24 16.82 6.18 4.84
C GLN A 24 15.37 6.63 4.62
N MET A 25 14.43 5.69 4.59
CA MET A 25 13.02 6.04 4.45
C MET A 25 12.47 6.54 5.78
N GLN A 26 11.94 7.76 5.79
CA GLN A 26 11.34 8.35 6.99
C GLN A 26 10.18 7.51 7.54
N CYS A 27 9.47 6.80 6.65
CA CYS A 27 8.40 5.87 7.02
C CYS A 27 8.95 4.71 7.87
N ASP A 28 10.07 4.12 7.45
CA ASP A 28 10.69 2.97 8.14
C ASP A 28 11.23 3.40 9.50
N ALA A 29 11.82 4.60 9.57
CA ALA A 29 12.25 5.18 10.85
C ALA A 29 11.06 5.43 11.80
N MET A 30 9.89 5.80 11.27
CA MET A 30 8.67 5.94 12.05
C MET A 30 8.14 4.58 12.52
N HIS A 31 8.07 3.58 11.64
CA HIS A 31 7.63 2.22 11.98
C HIS A 31 8.52 1.58 13.04
N ALA A 32 9.85 1.58 12.83
CA ALA A 32 10.81 1.03 13.79
C ALA A 32 10.66 1.68 15.18
N ARG A 33 10.33 2.98 15.24
CA ARG A 33 10.14 3.69 16.50
C ARG A 33 8.83 3.31 17.19
N ILE A 34 7.75 3.15 16.44
CA ILE A 34 6.46 2.68 16.98
C ILE A 34 6.61 1.24 17.49
N GLU A 35 7.22 0.36 16.71
CA GLU A 35 7.47 -1.03 17.11
C GLU A 35 8.32 -1.12 18.38
N THR A 36 9.42 -0.36 18.44
CA THR A 36 10.28 -0.32 19.64
C THR A 36 9.51 0.19 20.85
N HIS A 37 8.65 1.19 20.68
CA HIS A 37 7.81 1.73 21.76
C HIS A 37 6.77 0.71 22.24
N MET A 38 6.31 -0.18 21.36
CA MET A 38 5.25 -1.15 21.63
C MET A 38 5.73 -2.52 22.09
N LYS A 39 7.03 -2.81 22.00
CA LYS A 39 7.60 -4.13 22.28
C LYS A 39 7.18 -4.73 23.63
N ASN A 40 6.96 -3.90 24.66
CA ASN A 40 6.59 -4.34 26.01
C ASN A 40 5.26 -3.72 26.47
N THR A 41 4.38 -3.36 25.54
CA THR A 41 3.09 -2.74 25.84
C THR A 41 1.97 -3.64 25.33
N ASP A 42 1.14 -4.13 26.23
CA ASP A 42 -0.03 -4.90 25.85
C ASP A 42 -1.08 -3.99 25.20
N VAL A 43 -1.64 -4.45 24.08
CA VAL A 43 -2.68 -3.73 23.34
C VAL A 43 -3.89 -4.61 23.18
N PHE A 44 -4.98 -4.15 23.77
CA PHE A 44 -6.27 -4.84 23.81
C PHE A 44 -7.35 -4.11 23.02
N SER A 45 -7.13 -2.86 22.59
CA SER A 45 -8.08 -2.11 21.77
C SER A 45 -7.42 -1.31 20.63
N PRO A 46 -8.14 -1.04 19.52
CA PRO A 46 -7.65 -0.15 18.47
C PRO A 46 -7.36 1.28 18.95
N SER A 47 -8.08 1.77 19.96
CA SER A 47 -7.86 3.11 20.52
C SER A 47 -6.51 3.24 21.23
N GLN A 48 -6.01 2.15 21.82
CA GLN A 48 -4.67 2.12 22.43
C GLN A 48 -3.56 2.25 21.37
N TRP A 49 -3.74 1.68 20.17
CA TRP A 49 -2.81 1.87 19.06
C TRP A 49 -2.65 3.34 18.67
N ILE A 50 -3.75 4.12 18.68
CA ILE A 50 -3.70 5.55 18.37
C ILE A 50 -2.88 6.30 19.42
N ALA A 51 -3.07 5.99 20.70
CA ALA A 51 -2.30 6.59 21.80
C ALA A 51 -0.81 6.24 21.71
N ALA A 52 -0.50 4.97 21.45
CA ALA A 52 0.85 4.47 21.22
C ALA A 52 1.54 5.21 20.07
N MET A 53 0.89 5.33 18.92
CA MET A 53 1.46 6.05 17.78
C MET A 53 1.71 7.53 18.11
N LYS A 54 0.80 8.20 18.84
CA LYS A 54 0.99 9.61 19.25
C LYS A 54 2.17 9.79 20.22
N THR A 55 2.51 8.77 21.01
CA THR A 55 3.50 8.84 22.10
C THR A 55 4.84 8.18 21.77
N ALA A 56 4.92 7.37 20.71
CA ALA A 56 6.13 6.68 20.27
C ALA A 56 7.33 7.62 20.02
N LYS A 57 7.07 8.87 19.61
CA LYS A 57 8.11 9.89 19.47
C LYS A 57 8.17 10.77 20.72
N VAL A 58 9.21 10.53 21.53
CA VAL A 58 9.50 11.29 22.75
C VAL A 58 9.85 12.75 22.42
N ASN A 59 10.70 12.96 21.41
CA ASN A 59 11.19 14.29 21.05
C ASN A 59 10.18 15.05 20.18
N LYS A 60 10.05 16.37 20.40
CA LYS A 60 9.20 17.22 19.56
C LYS A 60 9.78 17.36 18.14
N PRO A 61 8.94 17.54 17.11
CA PRO A 61 7.48 17.44 17.14
C PRO A 61 7.02 15.98 17.22
N LYS A 62 5.97 15.72 18.02
CA LYS A 62 5.31 14.41 18.11
C LYS A 62 4.63 14.04 16.79
N TYR A 63 4.30 12.78 16.59
CA TYR A 63 3.55 12.34 15.42
C TYR A 63 2.12 12.88 15.46
N ILE A 64 1.65 13.34 14.29
CA ILE A 64 0.25 13.73 14.09
C ILE A 64 -0.46 12.50 13.55
N VAL A 65 -1.29 11.88 14.39
CA VAL A 65 -2.10 10.71 14.01
C VAL A 65 -3.49 11.21 13.66
N LYS A 66 -3.89 11.00 12.40
CA LYS A 66 -5.24 11.28 11.91
C LYS A 66 -5.99 9.96 11.77
N GLU A 67 -7.05 9.79 12.55
CA GLU A 67 -7.99 8.68 12.38
C GLU A 67 -8.78 8.90 11.10
N MET A 68 -8.79 7.90 10.24
CA MET A 68 -9.46 7.96 8.93
C MET A 68 -10.71 7.10 8.99
N SER A 69 -11.84 7.64 8.53
CA SER A 69 -13.06 6.84 8.38
C SER A 69 -13.10 6.19 7.00
N GLN A 70 -13.90 5.13 6.86
CA GLN A 70 -14.10 4.46 5.58
C GLN A 70 -14.65 5.39 4.49
N GLU A 71 -15.35 6.45 4.89
CA GLU A 71 -15.96 7.44 4.00
C GLU A 71 -14.92 8.35 3.34
N GLU A 72 -13.74 8.45 3.95
CA GLU A 72 -12.59 9.20 3.42
C GLU A 72 -11.71 8.34 2.49
N LEU A 73 -12.08 7.05 2.29
CA LEU A 73 -11.39 6.15 1.35
C LEU A 73 -12.07 6.23 -0.02
N PHE A 74 -11.31 6.64 -1.03
CA PHE A 74 -11.80 6.85 -2.39
C PHE A 74 -11.18 5.87 -3.39
N ASP A 75 -11.96 5.50 -4.41
CA ASP A 75 -11.47 4.71 -5.53
C ASP A 75 -10.85 5.60 -6.62
N PHE A 76 -9.61 5.30 -6.98
CA PHE A 76 -8.85 6.00 -8.02
C PHE A 76 -8.64 5.15 -9.28
N THR A 77 -9.22 3.94 -9.35
CA THR A 77 -8.98 2.99 -10.45
C THR A 77 -9.37 3.56 -11.81
N ASP A 78 -10.57 4.16 -11.91
CA ASP A 78 -11.00 4.80 -13.17
C ASP A 78 -10.10 6.00 -13.51
N LEU A 79 -9.73 6.83 -12.53
CA LEU A 79 -8.80 7.94 -12.75
C LEU A 79 -7.42 7.49 -13.24
N ALA A 80 -6.90 6.38 -12.71
CA ALA A 80 -5.63 5.80 -13.13
C ALA A 80 -5.67 5.35 -14.59
N SER A 81 -6.82 4.89 -15.08
CA SER A 81 -6.98 4.45 -16.49
C SER A 81 -6.82 5.57 -17.52
N TYR A 82 -6.92 6.84 -17.12
CA TYR A 82 -6.64 7.98 -17.99
C TYR A 82 -5.13 8.33 -18.03
N GLN A 83 -4.30 7.66 -17.23
CA GLN A 83 -2.87 7.94 -17.11
C GLN A 83 -2.04 6.86 -17.79
N GLU A 84 -1.13 7.25 -18.67
CA GLU A 84 -0.30 6.32 -19.44
C GLU A 84 1.14 6.28 -18.92
N TRP A 85 1.31 5.73 -17.71
CA TRP A 85 2.64 5.59 -17.08
C TRP A 85 3.48 4.46 -17.69
N SER A 86 2.85 3.44 -18.28
CA SER A 86 3.54 2.23 -18.79
C SER A 86 4.50 2.50 -19.94
N LYS A 87 4.34 3.60 -20.66
CA LYS A 87 5.26 4.01 -21.74
C LYS A 87 6.52 4.70 -21.24
N LEU A 88 6.59 4.98 -19.94
CA LEU A 88 7.72 5.62 -19.31
C LEU A 88 8.49 4.57 -18.51
N LYS A 89 9.82 4.58 -18.64
CA LYS A 89 10.69 3.75 -17.80
C LYS A 89 10.84 4.40 -16.43
N THR A 90 9.79 4.27 -15.62
CA THR A 90 9.67 4.93 -14.30
C THR A 90 10.76 4.53 -13.32
N SER A 91 11.39 3.36 -13.51
CA SER A 91 12.53 2.89 -12.71
C SER A 91 13.78 3.77 -12.84
N GLU A 92 13.88 4.56 -13.91
CA GLU A 92 15.01 5.49 -14.12
C GLU A 92 14.73 6.89 -13.56
N PHE A 93 13.54 7.13 -13.01
CA PHE A 93 13.20 8.46 -12.51
C PHE A 93 13.98 8.78 -11.24
N ARG A 94 14.68 9.92 -11.27
CA ARG A 94 15.35 10.51 -10.11
C ARG A 94 14.56 11.69 -9.56
N GLU A 95 13.84 12.40 -10.42
CA GLU A 95 12.93 13.46 -10.01
C GLU A 95 11.68 13.44 -10.90
N VAL A 96 10.49 13.58 -10.30
CA VAL A 96 9.22 13.77 -11.00
C VAL A 96 8.54 15.01 -10.42
N VAL A 97 8.21 15.94 -11.30
CA VAL A 97 7.53 17.19 -10.99
C VAL A 97 6.17 17.19 -11.68
N ILE A 98 5.14 17.45 -10.88
CA ILE A 98 3.75 17.59 -11.31
C ILE A 98 3.34 19.03 -11.02
N ILE A 99 2.86 19.73 -12.04
CA ILE A 99 2.40 21.12 -11.93
C ILE A 99 0.90 21.15 -12.17
N GLY A 100 0.12 21.48 -11.14
CA GLY A 100 -1.34 21.51 -11.20
C GLY A 100 -1.93 22.46 -12.25
N ASN A 101 -1.21 23.54 -12.55
CA ASN A 101 -1.63 24.56 -13.52
C ASN A 101 -1.41 24.13 -14.98
N GLU A 102 -0.70 23.03 -15.22
CA GLU A 102 -0.47 22.44 -16.54
C GLU A 102 -1.03 21.00 -16.55
N PRO A 103 -2.37 20.83 -16.57
CA PRO A 103 -2.99 19.52 -16.47
C PRO A 103 -2.56 18.63 -17.64
N GLY A 104 -2.15 17.42 -17.32
CA GLY A 104 -1.83 16.41 -18.31
C GLY A 104 -0.35 16.21 -18.59
N PHE A 105 0.51 17.10 -18.10
CA PHE A 105 1.96 16.97 -18.23
C PHE A 105 2.62 16.64 -16.89
N ILE A 106 3.71 15.88 -16.97
CA ILE A 106 4.71 15.77 -15.92
C ILE A 106 6.05 16.14 -16.50
N SER A 107 6.92 16.66 -15.65
CA SER A 107 8.34 16.83 -15.96
C SER A 107 9.13 15.85 -15.12
N PHE A 108 10.09 15.13 -15.70
CA PHE A 108 10.93 14.22 -14.93
C PHE A 108 12.40 14.31 -15.35
N LYS A 109 13.28 13.94 -14.42
CA LYS A 109 14.72 13.80 -14.64
C LYS A 109 15.14 12.37 -14.41
N THR A 110 16.04 11.88 -15.27
CA THR A 110 16.73 10.58 -15.05
C THR A 110 18.06 10.75 -14.34
N HIS A 111 18.62 11.96 -14.32
CA HIS A 111 19.85 12.33 -13.61
C HIS A 111 19.66 13.75 -13.06
N PHE A 112 20.18 14.06 -11.87
CA PHE A 112 19.94 15.38 -11.25
C PHE A 112 20.55 16.55 -12.03
N ASP A 113 21.69 16.29 -12.70
CA ASP A 113 22.45 17.27 -13.46
C ASP A 113 21.91 17.52 -14.88
N LYS A 114 20.94 16.71 -15.33
CA LYS A 114 20.33 16.85 -16.65
C LYS A 114 19.06 17.71 -16.58
N GLU A 115 18.72 18.29 -17.74
CA GLU A 115 17.46 19.00 -17.91
C GLU A 115 16.26 18.05 -17.77
N SER A 116 15.13 18.62 -17.32
CA SER A 116 13.89 17.87 -17.16
C SER A 116 13.21 17.61 -18.51
N ILE A 117 12.73 16.40 -18.70
CA ILE A 117 11.95 15.99 -19.86
C ILE A 117 10.46 16.12 -19.51
N ALA A 118 9.72 16.90 -20.30
CA ALA A 118 8.27 16.99 -20.18
C ALA A 118 7.57 15.91 -21.02
N LYS A 119 6.58 15.23 -20.43
CA LYS A 119 5.74 14.25 -21.13
C LYS A 119 4.28 14.40 -20.74
N GLN A 120 3.41 14.27 -21.73
CA GLN A 120 1.97 14.17 -21.52
C GLN A 120 1.64 12.75 -21.02
N ILE A 121 0.96 12.66 -19.88
CA ILE A 121 0.55 11.38 -19.28
C ILE A 121 -0.97 11.20 -19.24
N ILE A 122 -1.76 12.28 -19.32
CA ILE A 122 -3.22 12.17 -19.32
C ILE A 122 -3.71 12.06 -20.75
N LYS A 123 -4.46 11.00 -21.05
CA LYS A 123 -5.15 10.83 -22.33
C LYS A 123 -6.66 10.85 -22.14
N PRO A 124 -7.40 11.61 -22.97
CA PRO A 124 -8.85 11.49 -22.98
C PRO A 124 -9.26 10.10 -23.49
N LYS A 125 -10.20 9.43 -22.82
CA LYS A 125 -10.91 8.29 -23.42
C LYS A 125 -11.73 8.82 -24.60
N ARG A 126 -11.87 8.02 -25.67
CA ARG A 126 -12.65 8.40 -26.86
C ARG A 126 -14.02 8.95 -26.43
N GLY A 127 -14.35 10.17 -26.87
CA GLY A 127 -15.69 10.77 -26.74
C GLY A 127 -15.95 11.61 -25.48
N ARG A 128 -15.11 11.62 -24.45
CA ARG A 128 -15.34 12.51 -23.29
C ARG A 128 -14.06 12.96 -22.57
N PRO A 129 -13.68 14.25 -22.66
CA PRO A 129 -12.62 14.80 -21.81
C PRO A 129 -13.08 14.81 -20.34
N VAL A 130 -12.21 14.37 -19.44
CA VAL A 130 -12.47 14.41 -17.99
C VAL A 130 -12.03 15.75 -17.43
N ASN A 131 -12.91 16.41 -16.68
CA ASN A 131 -12.53 17.59 -15.91
C ASN A 131 -11.93 17.17 -14.57
N TRP A 132 -10.60 17.14 -14.50
CA TRP A 132 -9.85 16.72 -13.31
C TRP A 132 -10.00 17.67 -12.11
N LYS A 133 -10.45 18.92 -12.33
CA LYS A 133 -10.67 19.89 -11.24
C LYS A 133 -11.98 19.60 -10.49
N THR A 134 -13.00 19.12 -11.19
CA THR A 134 -14.36 18.97 -10.64
C THR A 134 -14.84 17.52 -10.55
N ILE A 135 -14.01 16.54 -10.94
CA ILE A 135 -14.40 15.13 -10.87
C ILE A 135 -14.80 14.73 -9.44
N ALA A 136 -15.97 14.12 -9.32
CA ALA A 136 -16.44 13.53 -8.06
C ALA A 136 -15.74 12.18 -7.86
N LEU A 137 -15.12 12.00 -6.69
CA LEU A 137 -14.51 10.74 -6.32
C LEU A 137 -15.57 9.79 -5.77
N LYS A 138 -15.53 8.54 -6.21
CA LYS A 138 -16.38 7.48 -5.67
C LYS A 138 -15.74 6.94 -4.39
N ARG A 139 -16.55 6.69 -3.37
CA ARG A 139 -16.10 5.97 -2.17
C ARG A 139 -15.60 4.58 -2.58
N LYS A 140 -14.48 4.14 -2.01
CA LYS A 140 -13.92 2.81 -2.29
C LYS A 140 -14.83 1.71 -1.80
N TYR A 141 -15.48 1.95 -0.66
CA TYR A 141 -16.36 1.01 0.00
C TYR A 141 -17.74 1.67 0.20
N PRO A 142 -18.82 1.13 -0.39
CA PRO A 142 -20.14 1.75 -0.34
C PRO A 142 -20.83 1.58 1.02
N GLN A 143 -20.50 0.51 1.74
CA GLN A 143 -21.05 0.15 3.06
C GLN A 143 -19.91 -0.31 3.97
N LEU A 144 -20.13 -0.31 5.29
CA LEU A 144 -19.12 -0.73 6.26
C LEU A 144 -18.52 -2.09 5.91
N PHE A 145 -17.22 -2.27 6.11
CA PHE A 145 -16.59 -3.55 5.83
C PHE A 145 -17.05 -4.59 6.88
N PRO A 146 -17.65 -5.73 6.47
CA PRO A 146 -18.08 -6.74 7.41
C PRO A 146 -16.88 -7.40 8.07
N VAL A 147 -16.99 -7.70 9.36
CA VAL A 147 -16.02 -8.53 10.06
C VAL A 147 -16.33 -9.99 9.73
N ARG A 148 -15.31 -10.76 9.34
CA ARG A 148 -15.47 -12.19 9.07
C ARG A 148 -15.91 -12.93 10.35
N GLU A 149 -16.79 -13.90 10.19
CA GLU A 149 -17.35 -14.66 11.31
C GLU A 149 -16.29 -15.45 12.09
N ASP A 150 -15.30 -16.01 11.39
CA ASP A 150 -14.21 -16.76 12.00
C ASP A 150 -13.31 -15.87 12.86
N VAL A 151 -13.03 -14.64 12.40
CA VAL A 151 -12.30 -13.63 13.18
C VAL A 151 -13.11 -13.21 14.41
N LEU A 152 -14.42 -13.01 14.26
CA LEU A 152 -15.29 -12.64 15.38
C LEU A 152 -15.32 -13.74 16.46
N LYS A 153 -15.44 -15.01 16.05
CA LYS A 153 -15.40 -16.16 16.96
C LYS A 153 -14.06 -16.22 17.71
N GLY A 154 -12.95 -16.05 17.01
CA GLY A 154 -11.62 -16.01 17.63
C GLY A 154 -11.47 -14.87 18.66
N LEU A 155 -12.02 -13.70 18.36
CA LEU A 155 -12.00 -12.56 19.30
C LEU A 155 -12.88 -12.82 20.55
N GLN A 156 -13.99 -13.54 20.40
CA GLN A 156 -14.84 -13.95 21.52
C GLN A 156 -14.13 -14.97 22.42
N GLU A 157 -13.47 -15.98 21.83
CA GLU A 157 -12.65 -16.96 22.56
C GLU A 157 -11.52 -16.29 23.37
N LEU A 158 -10.91 -15.23 22.82
CA LEU A 158 -9.89 -14.43 23.53
C LEU A 158 -10.47 -13.64 24.71
N CYS A 159 -11.73 -13.21 24.62
CA CYS A 159 -12.43 -12.59 25.75
C CYS A 159 -12.78 -13.63 26.83
N GLU A 160 -13.28 -14.82 26.43
CA GLU A 160 -13.66 -15.89 27.36
C GLU A 160 -12.47 -16.51 28.09
N SER A 161 -11.32 -16.66 27.41
CA SER A 161 -10.08 -17.15 28.00
C SER A 161 -9.40 -16.15 28.95
N GLY A 162 -9.88 -14.91 29.02
CA GLY A 162 -9.29 -13.84 29.82
C GLY A 162 -8.00 -13.26 29.24
N ALA A 163 -7.64 -13.62 28.00
CA ALA A 163 -6.51 -13.01 27.30
C ALA A 163 -6.76 -11.52 26.97
N ILE A 164 -8.02 -11.15 26.75
CA ILE A 164 -8.47 -9.76 26.67
C ILE A 164 -9.11 -9.40 28.02
N PRO A 165 -8.63 -8.36 28.71
CA PRO A 165 -9.21 -7.93 29.98
C PRO A 165 -10.70 -7.55 29.85
N PRO A 166 -11.54 -7.81 30.88
CA PRO A 166 -12.98 -7.55 30.85
C PRO A 166 -13.34 -6.10 30.49
N GLU A 167 -12.54 -5.11 30.87
CA GLU A 167 -12.71 -3.69 30.53
C GLU A 167 -12.68 -3.40 29.02
N HIS A 168 -12.09 -4.29 28.22
CA HIS A 168 -12.02 -4.19 26.76
C HIS A 168 -12.97 -5.15 26.05
N SER A 169 -13.59 -6.09 26.77
CA SER A 169 -14.42 -7.15 26.19
C SER A 169 -15.68 -6.63 25.50
N SER A 170 -16.34 -5.59 26.04
CA SER A 170 -17.59 -5.03 25.49
C SER A 170 -17.49 -4.58 24.03
N PHE A 171 -16.31 -4.10 23.64
CA PHE A 171 -16.05 -3.72 22.25
C PHE A 171 -16.16 -4.93 21.30
N TYR A 172 -15.65 -6.10 21.72
CA TYR A 172 -15.61 -7.31 20.91
C TYR A 172 -16.90 -8.13 21.01
N SER A 173 -17.55 -8.13 22.18
CA SER A 173 -18.75 -8.94 22.43
C SER A 173 -20.05 -8.24 22.04
N GLU A 174 -20.12 -6.91 22.09
CA GLU A 174 -21.36 -6.15 21.83
C GLU A 174 -21.26 -5.31 20.55
N PHE A 175 -20.21 -4.49 20.44
CA PHE A 175 -20.09 -3.53 19.35
C PHE A 175 -19.78 -4.19 18.00
N LEU A 176 -18.75 -5.05 17.91
CA LEU A 176 -18.38 -5.68 16.64
C LEU A 176 -19.50 -6.55 16.03
N PRO A 177 -20.22 -7.42 16.78
CA PRO A 177 -21.33 -8.19 16.21
C PRO A 177 -22.48 -7.31 15.68
N SER A 178 -22.73 -6.16 16.30
CA SER A 178 -23.79 -5.23 15.86
C SER A 178 -23.53 -4.67 14.46
N LEU A 179 -22.27 -4.57 14.04
CA LEU A 179 -21.87 -4.11 12.71
C LEU A 179 -22.14 -5.17 11.62
N THR A 180 -22.08 -6.45 11.98
CA THR A 180 -22.36 -7.58 11.07
C THR A 180 -23.86 -7.75 10.82
N GLN A 181 -24.70 -7.50 11.84
CA GLN A 181 -26.16 -7.69 11.75
C GLN A 181 -26.88 -6.64 10.89
N GLN A 182 -26.28 -5.46 10.67
CA GLN A 182 -26.87 -4.42 9.80
C GLN A 182 -26.74 -4.69 8.29
N GLN A 183 -26.18 -5.82 7.85
CA GLN A 183 -25.76 -6.04 6.44
C GLN A 183 -26.39 -7.22 5.69
N HIS A 184 -27.56 -7.73 6.07
CA HIS A 184 -28.30 -8.67 5.21
C HIS A 184 -28.96 -7.97 4.00
N GLY A 185 -28.12 -7.62 3.02
CA GLY A 185 -28.39 -7.31 1.61
C GLY A 185 -27.31 -8.01 0.76
N PRO A 186 -27.54 -8.33 -0.54
CA PRO A 186 -26.99 -9.53 -1.16
C PRO A 186 -25.47 -9.57 -1.15
N ALA A 187 -24.95 -10.76 -0.85
CA ALA A 187 -23.55 -11.10 -0.71
C ALA A 187 -22.68 -10.49 -1.83
N VAL A 188 -21.66 -9.75 -1.42
CA VAL A 188 -20.54 -9.42 -2.31
C VAL A 188 -19.81 -10.72 -2.57
N VAL A 189 -19.96 -11.24 -3.78
CA VAL A 189 -19.19 -12.38 -4.29
C VAL A 189 -17.73 -11.92 -4.37
N ASP A 190 -16.86 -12.60 -3.63
CA ASP A 190 -15.42 -12.41 -3.74
C ASP A 190 -14.97 -12.63 -5.20
N PRO A 191 -14.06 -11.80 -5.74
CA PRO A 191 -13.42 -12.13 -7.00
C PRO A 191 -12.63 -13.45 -6.86
N PRO A 192 -12.73 -14.37 -7.83
CA PRO A 192 -12.08 -15.68 -7.72
C PRO A 192 -10.57 -15.51 -7.57
N ALA A 193 -10.02 -16.26 -6.60
CA ALA A 193 -8.59 -16.46 -6.46
C ALA A 193 -8.04 -16.95 -7.81
N SER A 194 -7.04 -16.25 -8.35
CA SER A 194 -6.28 -16.72 -9.49
C SER A 194 -5.48 -17.95 -9.06
N ASP A 195 -5.88 -19.12 -9.56
CA ASP A 195 -5.09 -20.35 -9.56
C ASP A 195 -3.71 -20.06 -10.16
N VAL A 196 -2.68 -20.12 -9.33
CA VAL A 196 -1.30 -20.31 -9.77
C VAL A 196 -1.01 -21.79 -9.54
N SER A 197 -1.25 -22.59 -10.57
CA SER A 197 -0.79 -23.98 -10.62
C SER A 197 0.73 -23.97 -10.73
N ASP A 198 1.38 -24.19 -9.59
CA ASP A 198 2.80 -24.48 -9.47
C ASP A 198 3.02 -25.94 -9.90
N THR A 199 3.47 -26.14 -11.14
CA THR A 199 3.95 -27.45 -11.61
C THR A 199 5.41 -27.59 -11.20
N GLY A 200 5.64 -28.09 -9.99
CA GLY A 200 6.92 -28.64 -9.58
C GLY A 200 7.18 -29.93 -10.34
N SER A 201 8.16 -29.91 -11.24
CA SER A 201 8.79 -31.12 -11.77
C SER A 201 10.07 -31.37 -10.98
N ASP A 202 10.06 -32.45 -10.23
CA ASP A 202 11.19 -33.05 -9.54
C ASP A 202 12.31 -33.41 -10.54
N GLU A 203 13.52 -32.88 -10.35
CA GLU A 203 14.74 -33.50 -10.88
C GLU A 203 15.44 -34.24 -9.74
N GLU A 204 15.36 -35.57 -9.81
CA GLU A 204 16.13 -36.52 -9.02
C GLU A 204 17.63 -36.37 -9.32
N LEU A 205 18.43 -36.13 -8.28
CA LEU A 205 19.87 -36.38 -8.31
C LEU A 205 20.12 -37.86 -7.98
N SER A 206 20.45 -38.65 -9.00
CA SER A 206 21.05 -39.97 -8.83
C SER A 206 22.55 -39.93 -9.15
N SER A 207 23.29 -40.55 -8.24
CA SER A 207 24.72 -40.86 -8.30
C SER A 207 25.01 -42.05 -9.22
N GLU A 208 26.17 -42.04 -9.89
CA GLU A 208 27.06 -43.18 -10.28
C GLU A 208 27.95 -42.70 -11.47
N SER A 209 29.24 -42.41 -11.29
CA SER A 209 30.44 -43.27 -11.21
C SER A 209 30.99 -43.75 -12.56
N GLU A 210 32.33 -43.68 -12.66
CA GLU A 210 33.23 -44.27 -13.68
C GLU A 210 33.30 -43.53 -15.04
N GLY A 211 34.45 -43.26 -15.67
CA GLY A 211 35.85 -43.62 -15.47
C GLY A 211 36.66 -43.15 -16.70
N ASN A 212 37.99 -43.18 -16.58
CA ASN A 212 39.03 -43.10 -17.64
C ASN A 212 39.34 -41.73 -18.28
N GLU A 213 40.57 -41.22 -18.06
CA GLU A 213 41.74 -41.32 -18.97
C GLU A 213 41.50 -40.50 -20.25
N SER A 214 42.33 -39.55 -20.68
CA SER A 214 43.78 -39.43 -20.64
C SER A 214 44.17 -38.03 -21.15
N ASP A 215 45.32 -37.54 -20.72
CA ASP A 215 46.31 -36.75 -21.47
C ASP A 215 45.83 -35.89 -22.66
N ASN A 216 46.03 -34.57 -22.57
CA ASN A 216 47.12 -34.01 -23.38
C ASN A 216 47.60 -32.63 -22.92
N PHE A 217 48.92 -32.52 -23.03
CA PHE A 217 49.80 -31.44 -22.71
C PHE A 217 50.11 -30.66 -23.99
N ASN A 218 50.00 -29.33 -23.97
CA ASN A 218 50.78 -28.31 -24.71
C ASN A 218 50.00 -26.98 -24.67
N SER A 219 50.51 -25.86 -24.14
CA SER A 219 51.74 -25.12 -24.50
C SER A 219 51.72 -24.61 -25.94
N GLU A 220 51.20 -23.40 -26.13
CA GLU A 220 51.88 -22.25 -26.76
C GLU A 220 51.06 -20.95 -26.53
#